data_AF-A0A2D9XVH6-F1
#
_entry.id   AF-A0A2D9XVH6-F1
#
_cell.length_a   1.000
_cell.length_b   1.000
_cell.length_c   1.000
_cell.angle_alpha   90.00
_cell.angle_beta   90.00
_cell.angle_gamma   90.00
#
_symmetry.space_group_name_H-M   'P 1'
#
loop_
_entity.id
_entity.type
_entity.pdbx_description
1 polymer ?
#
loop_
_entity_poly.entity_id
_entity_poly.type
_entity_poly.pdbx_seq_one_letter_code
_entity_poly.pdbx_strand_id
1 'polypeptide(L)'
;MGRGYENQIIQDQIKLEFVNWFPKNEFFNYKLIKSPDIKNDLLANTIEHYQSILALLPLSNTTATVYYRLGEIQSKIIRDYKGSLISYKAALEAKPNFELTKIIHQRIGELYILSGEYELATKYFIPKDHIPIDNKTIHYINSLLYNKNIDTPSALFDSVALTLEPNHHYFNDLLEMHDLIINYYTDGTRDDKEAFKSFFDAEGLIRQHKIPEAISSLNEISNRYPDALITPLSTLRLAILLVEFNEYEKALSVALTIEDPTLKDKGLALAGEIEERFLGNTENALKHYYRILSECESSLLIEPIRLNIRKLSKRNES
;
A
#
# COMPACT_ATOMS: atom_id res chain seq x y z
N MET A 1 15.59 19.17 -10.52
CA MET A 1 14.73 18.76 -11.66
C MET A 1 13.41 19.51 -11.54
N GLY A 2 12.90 20.11 -12.62
CA GLY A 2 11.58 20.77 -12.63
C GLY A 2 10.46 19.73 -12.50
N ARG A 3 9.32 20.09 -11.88
CA ARG A 3 8.16 19.20 -11.70
C ARG A 3 7.65 18.74 -13.08
N GLY A 4 7.70 17.44 -13.35
CA GLY A 4 7.11 16.85 -14.56
C GLY A 4 5.58 16.75 -14.45
N TYR A 5 4.91 16.60 -15.60
CA TYR A 5 3.44 16.55 -15.72
C TYR A 5 2.83 15.48 -14.80
N GLU A 6 3.50 14.33 -14.66
CA GLU A 6 3.13 13.23 -13.77
C GLU A 6 3.01 13.60 -12.28
N ASN A 7 3.69 14.67 -11.84
CA ASN A 7 3.64 15.12 -10.45
C ASN A 7 2.42 16.01 -10.14
N GLN A 8 1.67 16.44 -11.17
CA GLN A 8 0.48 17.28 -11.02
C GLN A 8 -0.81 16.44 -10.93
N ILE A 9 -0.68 15.11 -10.98
CA ILE A 9 -1.81 14.21 -11.24
C ILE A 9 -2.27 13.46 -9.99
N ILE A 10 -1.88 13.90 -8.81
CA ILE A 10 -2.34 13.28 -7.55
C ILE A 10 -3.58 14.06 -7.10
N GLN A 11 -4.77 13.47 -7.30
CA GLN A 11 -6.03 13.98 -6.77
C GLN A 11 -6.72 12.92 -5.90
N ASP A 12 -7.30 13.40 -4.79
CA ASP A 12 -8.37 12.81 -3.97
C ASP A 12 -8.23 11.34 -3.56
N GLN A 13 -7.22 11.06 -2.74
CA GLN A 13 -7.28 9.87 -1.88
C GLN A 13 -8.18 10.14 -0.68
N ILE A 14 -9.06 9.19 -0.38
CA ILE A 14 -9.84 9.22 0.85
C ILE A 14 -8.85 9.21 2.02
N LYS A 15 -8.96 10.22 2.88
CA LYS A 15 -8.16 10.32 4.09
C LYS A 15 -9.03 9.96 5.27
N LEU A 16 -8.74 8.83 5.90
CA LEU A 16 -9.36 8.41 7.16
C LEU A 16 -8.71 9.15 8.34
N GLU A 17 -9.51 9.56 9.30
CA GLU A 17 -9.10 10.32 10.48
C GLU A 17 -8.62 9.41 11.60
N PHE A 18 -9.30 8.28 11.84
CA PHE A 18 -8.99 7.41 12.98
C PHE A 18 -8.19 6.17 12.60
N VAL A 19 -8.55 5.52 11.51
CA VAL A 19 -8.00 4.21 11.15
C VAL A 19 -7.31 4.28 9.80
N ASN A 20 -5.97 4.30 9.82
CA ASN A 20 -5.16 4.28 8.61
C ASN A 20 -4.42 2.94 8.53
N TRP A 21 -4.31 2.39 7.33
CA TRP A 21 -3.53 1.19 7.08
C TRP A 21 -2.03 1.50 7.14
N PHE A 22 -1.36 1.03 8.20
CA PHE A 22 0.08 1.22 8.47
C PHE A 22 0.61 2.60 8.00
N PRO A 23 0.18 3.69 8.66
CA PRO A 23 0.38 5.03 8.14
C PRO A 23 1.88 5.34 8.00
N LYS A 24 2.33 5.57 6.75
CA LYS A 24 3.72 5.88 6.37
C LYS A 24 4.69 4.69 6.38
N ASN A 25 4.22 3.46 6.57
CA ASN A 25 5.08 2.28 6.45
C ASN A 25 5.35 1.98 4.96
N GLU A 26 6.62 1.97 4.56
CA GLU A 26 7.03 1.82 3.16
C GLU A 26 6.70 0.42 2.58
N PHE A 27 6.49 -0.60 3.42
CA PHE A 27 6.04 -1.93 2.98
C PHE A 27 4.63 -1.90 2.38
N PHE A 28 3.75 -1.05 2.91
CA PHE A 28 2.36 -0.93 2.47
C PHE A 28 2.05 0.36 1.71
N ASN A 29 3.04 1.21 1.42
CA ASN A 29 2.84 2.52 0.80
C ASN A 29 2.29 2.46 -0.64
N TYR A 30 0.97 2.52 -0.82
CA TYR A 30 0.30 2.52 -2.13
C TYR A 30 -0.04 3.94 -2.60
N LYS A 31 0.94 4.70 -3.11
CA LYS A 31 0.72 6.11 -3.50
C LYS A 31 -0.40 6.35 -4.53
N LEU A 32 -0.92 5.34 -5.24
CA LEU A 32 -1.90 5.49 -6.33
C LEU A 32 -2.86 4.27 -6.48
N ILE A 33 -3.67 3.92 -5.47
CA ILE A 33 -4.68 2.86 -5.66
C ILE A 33 -5.69 3.20 -6.76
N LYS A 34 -6.19 4.44 -6.76
CA LYS A 34 -7.03 4.96 -7.85
C LYS A 34 -6.16 5.51 -8.97
N SER A 35 -6.47 5.13 -10.21
CA SER A 35 -5.92 5.81 -11.36
C SER A 35 -6.35 7.28 -11.30
N PRO A 36 -5.46 8.21 -11.63
CA PRO A 36 -5.84 9.61 -11.71
C PRO A 36 -6.90 9.83 -12.79
N ASP A 37 -7.84 10.74 -12.53
CA ASP A 37 -8.81 11.19 -13.53
C ASP A 37 -8.12 12.16 -14.50
N ILE A 38 -7.62 11.63 -15.61
CA ILE A 38 -6.99 12.42 -16.68
C ILE A 38 -7.84 12.34 -17.93
N LYS A 39 -8.15 13.50 -18.52
CA LYS A 39 -8.75 13.56 -19.85
C LYS A 39 -7.84 12.87 -20.87
N ASN A 40 -8.39 11.87 -21.56
CA ASN A 40 -7.67 11.06 -22.55
C ASN A 40 -6.89 11.90 -23.58
N ASP A 41 -7.49 13.00 -24.07
CA ASP A 41 -6.85 13.87 -25.07
C ASP A 41 -5.57 14.54 -24.54
N LEU A 42 -5.54 14.93 -23.27
CA LEU A 42 -4.38 15.58 -22.66
C LEU A 42 -3.23 14.60 -22.43
N LEU A 43 -3.56 13.36 -22.06
CA LEU A 43 -2.60 12.26 -21.95
C LEU A 43 -2.01 11.90 -23.32
N ALA A 44 -2.87 11.77 -24.33
CA ALA A 44 -2.46 11.48 -25.72
C ALA A 44 -1.50 12.56 -26.25
N ASN A 45 -1.87 13.84 -26.14
CA ASN A 45 -1.03 14.97 -26.56
C ASN A 45 0.33 14.97 -25.84
N THR A 46 0.37 14.62 -24.56
CA THR A 46 1.62 14.54 -23.78
C THR A 46 2.54 13.44 -24.29
N ILE A 47 1.98 12.26 -24.59
CA ILE A 47 2.72 11.12 -25.14
C ILE A 47 3.26 11.47 -26.53
N GLU A 48 2.43 12.04 -27.41
CA GLU A 48 2.83 12.47 -28.76
C GLU A 48 3.96 13.50 -28.71
N HIS A 49 3.92 14.45 -27.77
CA HIS A 49 4.98 15.44 -27.59
C HIS A 49 6.31 14.78 -27.21
N TYR A 50 6.30 13.85 -26.24
CA TYR A 50 7.52 13.12 -25.88
C TYR A 50 8.06 12.27 -27.03
N GLN A 51 7.19 11.58 -27.77
CA GLN A 51 7.58 10.80 -28.94
C GLN A 51 8.20 11.68 -30.04
N SER A 52 7.66 12.87 -30.27
CA SER A 52 8.22 13.85 -31.21
C SER A 52 9.63 14.30 -30.82
N ILE A 53 9.87 14.57 -29.54
CA ILE A 53 11.21 14.90 -29.05
C ILE A 53 12.20 13.76 -29.30
N LEU A 54 11.78 12.52 -29.04
CA LEU A 54 12.60 11.32 -29.23
C LEU A 54 12.91 11.04 -30.69
N ALA A 55 12.02 11.42 -31.62
CA ALA A 55 12.25 11.27 -33.05
C ALA A 55 13.26 12.29 -33.61
N LEU A 56 13.38 13.46 -32.98
CA LEU A 56 14.17 14.59 -33.50
C LEU A 56 15.56 14.72 -32.88
N LEU A 57 15.77 14.20 -31.66
CA LEU A 57 17.00 14.40 -30.90
C LEU A 57 17.90 13.15 -30.86
N PRO A 58 19.23 13.31 -30.92
CA PRO A 58 20.15 12.19 -30.76
C PRO A 58 20.19 11.67 -29.31
N LEU A 59 20.77 10.47 -29.14
CA LEU A 59 20.97 9.85 -27.83
C LEU A 59 21.83 10.75 -26.92
N SER A 60 21.26 11.11 -25.77
CA SER A 60 21.85 12.02 -24.79
C SER A 60 21.12 11.88 -23.45
N ASN A 61 21.70 12.43 -22.38
CA ASN A 61 21.03 12.51 -21.09
C ASN A 61 19.63 13.16 -21.16
N THR A 62 19.43 14.09 -22.11
CA THR A 62 18.11 14.70 -22.36
C THR A 62 17.11 13.68 -22.88
N THR A 63 17.46 12.93 -23.94
CA THR A 63 16.55 11.90 -24.48
C THR A 63 16.37 10.72 -23.52
N ALA A 64 17.39 10.38 -22.71
CA ALA A 64 17.24 9.44 -21.60
C ALA A 64 16.19 9.91 -20.57
N THR A 65 16.17 11.21 -20.25
CA THR A 65 15.16 11.79 -19.34
C THR A 65 13.76 11.70 -19.95
N VAL A 66 13.62 11.90 -21.27
CA VAL A 66 12.33 11.77 -21.96
C VAL A 66 11.83 10.33 -21.95
N TYR A 67 12.68 9.36 -22.28
CA TYR A 67 12.33 7.93 -22.17
C TYR A 67 11.94 7.54 -20.74
N TYR A 68 12.69 8.01 -19.74
CA TYR A 68 12.36 7.78 -18.34
C TYR A 68 10.96 8.31 -17.98
N ARG A 69 10.63 9.54 -18.39
CA ARG A 69 9.29 10.13 -18.13
C ARG A 69 8.17 9.39 -18.84
N LEU A 70 8.41 8.93 -20.07
CA LEU A 70 7.45 8.09 -20.80
C LEU A 70 7.19 6.78 -20.03
N GLY A 71 8.25 6.15 -19.49
CA GLY A 71 8.12 4.97 -18.64
C GLY A 71 7.34 5.23 -17.36
N GLU A 72 7.51 6.38 -16.71
CA GLU A 72 6.76 6.78 -15.52
C GLU A 72 5.26 6.96 -15.85
N ILE A 73 4.93 7.59 -16.98
CA ILE A 73 3.55 7.73 -17.46
C ILE A 73 2.94 6.34 -17.74
N GLN A 74 3.65 5.49 -18.47
CA GLN A 74 3.18 4.16 -18.82
C GLN A 74 2.92 3.30 -17.58
N SER A 75 3.81 3.32 -16.59
CA SER A 75 3.66 2.51 -15.37
C SER A 75 2.61 3.05 -14.39
N LYS A 76 2.61 4.37 -14.11
CA LYS A 76 1.79 4.95 -13.04
C LYS A 76 0.40 5.38 -13.47
N ILE A 77 0.24 5.74 -14.75
CA ILE A 77 -1.02 6.30 -15.26
C ILE A 77 -1.73 5.25 -16.12
N ILE A 78 -1.03 4.75 -17.15
CA ILE A 78 -1.63 3.83 -18.13
C ILE A 78 -1.64 2.39 -17.60
N ARG A 79 -0.73 2.05 -16.68
CA ARG A 79 -0.47 0.70 -16.19
C ARG A 79 -0.02 -0.28 -17.29
N ASP A 80 0.60 0.25 -18.35
CA ASP A 80 1.30 -0.53 -19.36
C ASP A 80 2.71 -0.86 -18.87
N TYR A 81 2.81 -1.89 -18.02
CA TYR A 81 4.09 -2.28 -17.44
C TYR A 81 5.09 -2.78 -18.50
N LYS A 82 4.61 -3.41 -19.58
CA LYS A 82 5.48 -3.87 -20.66
C LYS A 82 6.07 -2.68 -21.44
N GLY A 83 5.23 -1.72 -21.83
CA GLY A 83 5.67 -0.49 -22.50
C GLY A 83 6.60 0.33 -21.62
N SER A 84 6.30 0.42 -20.31
CA SER A 84 7.16 1.09 -19.33
C SER A 84 8.56 0.47 -19.26
N LEU A 85 8.66 -0.87 -19.23
CA LEU A 85 9.95 -1.56 -19.23
C LEU A 85 10.77 -1.26 -20.49
N ILE A 86 10.11 -1.20 -21.66
CA ILE A 86 10.75 -0.84 -22.92
C ILE A 86 11.31 0.58 -22.84
N SER A 87 10.52 1.54 -22.36
CA SER A 87 10.92 2.93 -22.18
C SER A 87 12.09 3.06 -21.19
N TYR A 88 12.08 2.35 -20.06
CA TYR A 88 13.20 2.38 -19.11
C TYR A 88 14.48 1.78 -19.69
N LYS A 89 14.41 0.69 -20.45
CA LYS A 89 15.58 0.14 -21.14
C LYS A 89 16.14 1.10 -22.19
N ALA A 90 15.27 1.72 -22.99
CA ALA A 90 15.67 2.76 -23.93
C ALA A 90 16.31 3.97 -23.22
N ALA A 91 15.82 4.32 -22.03
CA ALA A 91 16.42 5.37 -21.21
C ALA A 91 17.86 5.04 -20.78
N LEU A 92 18.19 3.78 -20.50
CA LEU A 92 19.56 3.33 -20.19
C LEU A 92 20.47 3.37 -21.43
N GLU A 93 19.94 3.00 -22.59
CA GLU A 93 20.67 3.06 -23.87
C GLU A 93 20.98 4.50 -24.32
N ALA A 94 20.13 5.45 -23.91
CA ALA A 94 20.26 6.87 -24.25
C ALA A 94 21.33 7.64 -23.45
N LYS A 95 22.27 6.95 -22.79
CA LYS A 95 23.40 7.53 -22.04
C LYS A 95 22.95 8.49 -20.92
N PRO A 96 22.14 8.01 -19.96
CA PRO A 96 21.77 8.79 -18.80
C PRO A 96 23.00 9.11 -17.93
N ASN A 97 22.92 10.19 -17.16
CA ASN A 97 23.89 10.43 -16.10
C ASN A 97 23.76 9.40 -14.98
N PHE A 98 24.72 9.40 -14.06
CA PHE A 98 24.81 8.42 -12.98
C PHE A 98 23.56 8.39 -12.07
N GLU A 99 23.03 9.56 -11.70
CA GLU A 99 21.86 9.65 -10.84
C GLU A 99 20.59 9.14 -11.52
N LEU A 100 20.36 9.52 -12.78
CA LEU A 100 19.23 9.00 -13.56
C LEU A 100 19.37 7.50 -13.80
N THR A 101 20.59 6.99 -14.01
CA THR A 101 20.86 5.55 -14.13
C THR A 101 20.39 4.79 -12.88
N LYS A 102 20.73 5.27 -11.68
CA LYS A 102 20.27 4.65 -10.43
C LYS A 102 18.75 4.62 -10.31
N ILE A 103 18.10 5.75 -10.62
CA ILE A 103 16.64 5.87 -10.58
C ILE A 103 15.99 4.89 -11.56
N ILE A 104 16.49 4.80 -12.80
CA ILE A 104 15.94 3.88 -13.80
C ILE A 104 16.08 2.42 -13.35
N HIS A 105 17.22 2.01 -12.80
CA HIS A 105 17.39 0.66 -12.27
C HIS A 105 16.39 0.36 -11.15
N GLN A 106 16.24 1.29 -10.20
CA GLN A 106 15.24 1.14 -9.14
C GLN A 106 13.82 0.98 -9.72
N ARG A 107 13.44 1.80 -10.70
CA ARG A 107 12.12 1.70 -11.36
C ARG A 107 11.91 0.38 -12.11
N ILE A 108 12.94 -0.17 -12.75
CA ILE A 108 12.83 -1.49 -13.41
C ILE A 108 12.54 -2.57 -12.37
N GLY A 109 13.22 -2.56 -11.23
CA GLY A 109 12.95 -3.51 -10.15
C GLY A 109 11.54 -3.37 -9.57
N GLU A 110 11.10 -2.13 -9.30
CA GLU A 110 9.74 -1.84 -8.84
C GLU A 110 8.68 -2.30 -9.86
N LEU A 111 8.98 -2.20 -11.16
CA LEU A 111 8.08 -2.62 -12.22
C LEU A 111 7.82 -4.13 -12.20
N TYR A 112 8.83 -4.95 -11.84
CA TYR A 112 8.62 -6.40 -11.63
C TYR A 112 7.68 -6.69 -10.46
N ILE A 113 7.70 -5.86 -9.41
CA ILE A 113 6.73 -5.97 -8.31
C ILE A 113 5.33 -5.59 -8.81
N LEU A 114 5.22 -4.48 -9.54
CA LEU A 114 3.94 -4.00 -10.08
C LEU A 114 3.32 -4.94 -11.13
N SER A 115 4.13 -5.70 -11.87
CA SER A 115 3.66 -6.70 -12.83
C SER A 115 3.37 -8.06 -12.21
N GLY A 116 3.68 -8.27 -10.93
CA GLY A 116 3.55 -9.56 -10.24
C GLY A 116 4.66 -10.56 -10.57
N GLU A 117 5.72 -10.14 -11.25
CA GLU A 117 6.91 -10.94 -11.55
C GLU A 117 7.86 -11.02 -10.35
N TYR A 118 7.34 -11.48 -9.20
CA TYR A 118 8.04 -11.41 -7.92
C TYR A 118 9.36 -12.16 -7.90
N GLU A 119 9.49 -13.30 -8.59
CA GLU A 119 10.76 -14.01 -8.71
C GLU A 119 11.85 -13.17 -9.40
N LEU A 120 11.48 -12.40 -10.43
CA LEU A 120 12.40 -11.50 -11.10
C LEU A 120 12.74 -10.32 -10.19
N ALA A 121 11.76 -9.76 -9.49
CA ALA A 121 12.00 -8.71 -8.50
C ALA A 121 12.96 -9.17 -7.39
N THR A 122 12.78 -10.39 -6.86
CA THR A 122 13.66 -10.98 -5.85
C THR A 122 15.08 -11.10 -6.38
N LYS A 123 15.27 -11.65 -7.59
CA LYS A 123 16.60 -11.75 -8.24
C LYS A 123 17.21 -10.37 -8.53
N TYR A 124 16.37 -9.37 -8.82
CA TYR A 124 16.81 -8.02 -9.15
C TYR A 124 17.31 -7.27 -7.91
N PHE A 125 16.62 -7.40 -6.78
CA PHE A 125 16.93 -6.70 -5.53
C PHE A 125 17.77 -7.51 -4.54
N ILE A 126 18.13 -8.75 -4.88
CA ILE A 126 18.90 -9.61 -3.97
C ILE A 126 20.18 -8.89 -3.49
N PRO A 127 20.38 -8.77 -2.17
CA PRO A 127 21.62 -8.24 -1.62
C PRO A 127 22.78 -9.16 -2.00
N LYS A 128 23.91 -8.59 -2.45
CA LYS A 128 25.09 -9.38 -2.84
C LYS A 128 26.03 -9.69 -1.66
N ASP A 129 26.03 -8.84 -0.64
CA ASP A 129 26.91 -8.90 0.53
C ASP A 129 26.10 -8.64 1.83
N HIS A 130 26.70 -8.00 2.84
CA HIS A 130 25.96 -7.48 4.01
C HIS A 130 24.75 -6.68 3.55
N ILE A 131 23.58 -6.92 4.15
CA ILE A 131 22.30 -6.35 3.71
C ILE A 131 22.22 -4.89 4.19
N PRO A 132 22.46 -3.87 3.34
CA PRO A 132 22.22 -2.50 3.75
C PRO A 132 20.71 -2.32 3.90
N ILE A 133 20.25 -1.74 5.00
CA ILE A 133 18.83 -1.43 5.15
C ILE A 133 18.53 -0.16 4.36
N ASP A 134 18.07 -0.33 3.13
CA ASP A 134 17.69 0.74 2.21
C ASP A 134 16.41 0.39 1.42
N ASN A 135 15.98 1.29 0.52
CA ASN A 135 14.82 1.06 -0.35
C ASN A 135 14.87 -0.27 -1.13
N LYS A 136 16.06 -0.70 -1.60
CA LYS A 136 16.18 -1.95 -2.36
C LYS A 136 15.92 -3.15 -1.46
N THR A 137 16.38 -3.10 -0.21
CA THR A 137 16.10 -4.13 0.78
C THR A 137 14.59 -4.20 1.09
N ILE A 138 13.90 -3.07 1.20
CA ILE A 138 12.43 -3.07 1.36
C ILE A 138 11.75 -3.73 0.14
N HIS A 139 12.16 -3.40 -1.08
CA HIS A 139 11.62 -4.03 -2.29
C HIS A 139 11.96 -5.52 -2.40
N TYR A 140 13.15 -5.94 -1.97
CA TYR A 140 13.54 -7.33 -1.87
C TYR A 140 12.60 -8.09 -0.92
N ILE A 141 12.39 -7.57 0.29
CA ILE A 141 11.51 -8.20 1.27
C ILE A 141 10.07 -8.26 0.76
N ASN A 142 9.54 -7.16 0.21
CA ASN A 142 8.21 -7.15 -0.39
C ASN A 142 8.07 -8.21 -1.50
N SER A 143 9.08 -8.38 -2.36
CA SER A 143 9.05 -9.42 -3.39
C SER A 143 8.97 -10.83 -2.80
N LEU A 144 9.65 -11.09 -1.67
CA LEU A 144 9.59 -12.37 -0.98
C LEU A 144 8.22 -12.61 -0.34
N LEU A 145 7.70 -11.61 0.37
CA LEU A 145 6.40 -11.66 1.04
C LEU A 145 5.27 -11.90 0.05
N TYR A 146 5.20 -11.12 -1.04
CA TYR A 146 4.18 -11.30 -2.09
C TYR A 146 4.34 -12.63 -2.84
N ASN A 147 5.56 -13.19 -2.88
CA ASN A 147 5.81 -14.53 -3.41
C ASN A 147 5.64 -15.65 -2.35
N LYS A 148 4.98 -15.34 -1.22
CA LYS A 148 4.65 -16.29 -0.13
C LYS A 148 5.87 -16.92 0.55
N ASN A 149 7.07 -16.35 0.38
CA ASN A 149 8.27 -16.73 1.11
C ASN A 149 8.38 -15.85 2.36
N ILE A 150 7.85 -16.34 3.48
CA ILE A 150 7.77 -15.61 4.76
C ILE A 150 8.99 -15.86 5.65
N ASP A 151 9.58 -17.06 5.56
CA ASP A 151 10.67 -17.47 6.45
C ASP A 151 11.94 -16.64 6.23
N THR A 152 12.21 -16.25 4.97
CA THR A 152 13.39 -15.41 4.65
C THR A 152 13.26 -13.99 5.21
N PRO A 153 12.14 -13.26 5.01
CA PRO A 153 11.85 -12.02 5.73
C PRO A 153 11.91 -12.15 7.25
N SER A 154 11.33 -13.23 7.82
CA SER A 154 11.34 -13.46 9.27
C SER A 154 12.76 -13.48 9.84
N ALA A 155 13.64 -14.30 9.25
CA ALA A 155 15.03 -14.39 9.70
C ALA A 155 15.80 -13.07 9.54
N LEU A 156 15.49 -12.30 8.48
CA LEU A 156 16.07 -10.98 8.29
C LEU A 156 15.62 -10.02 9.40
N PHE A 157 14.33 -10.00 9.71
CA PHE A 157 13.79 -9.13 10.76
C PHE A 157 14.35 -9.46 12.14
N ASP A 158 14.53 -10.75 12.48
CA ASP A 158 15.19 -11.15 13.73
C ASP A 158 16.61 -10.58 13.84
N SER A 159 17.37 -10.59 12.73
CA SER A 159 18.71 -10.00 12.70
C SER A 159 18.67 -8.47 12.83
N VAL A 160 17.74 -7.82 12.14
CA VAL A 160 17.59 -6.36 12.09
C VAL A 160 17.16 -5.82 13.46
N ALA A 161 16.23 -6.48 14.14
CA ALA A 161 15.75 -6.09 15.47
C ALA A 161 16.88 -6.02 16.51
N LEU A 162 17.95 -6.81 16.33
CA LEU A 162 19.11 -6.83 17.24
C LEU A 162 20.17 -5.78 16.89
N THR A 163 20.27 -5.37 15.63
CA THR A 163 21.42 -4.60 15.14
C THR A 163 21.11 -3.21 14.60
N LEU A 164 19.84 -2.93 14.24
CA LEU A 164 19.47 -1.68 13.60
C LEU A 164 19.36 -0.56 14.64
N GLU A 165 19.97 0.59 14.34
CA GLU A 165 19.89 1.76 15.22
C GLU A 165 18.45 2.33 15.26
N PRO A 166 17.93 2.70 16.44
CA PRO A 166 16.58 3.30 16.56
C PRO A 166 16.38 4.60 15.79
N ASN A 167 17.46 5.28 15.39
CA ASN A 167 17.41 6.51 14.59
C ASN A 167 17.25 6.23 13.08
N HIS A 168 17.32 4.97 12.65
CA HIS A 168 17.32 4.60 11.25
C HIS A 168 15.93 4.83 10.63
N HIS A 169 15.89 5.34 9.39
CA HIS A 169 14.63 5.76 8.76
C HIS A 169 13.58 4.64 8.66
N TYR A 170 14.01 3.40 8.43
CA TYR A 170 13.14 2.21 8.35
C TYR A 170 12.97 1.46 9.67
N PHE A 171 13.51 1.96 10.79
CA PHE A 171 13.50 1.20 12.05
C PHE A 171 12.08 0.81 12.47
N ASN A 172 11.17 1.79 12.51
CA ASN A 172 9.76 1.54 12.88
C ASN A 172 9.06 0.64 11.86
N ASP A 173 9.25 0.89 10.57
CA ASP A 173 8.63 0.09 9.51
C ASP A 173 9.01 -1.40 9.62
N LEU A 174 10.29 -1.67 9.91
CA LEU A 174 10.81 -3.03 10.05
C LEU A 174 10.33 -3.70 11.33
N LEU A 175 10.23 -2.97 12.44
CA LEU A 175 9.63 -3.50 13.67
C LEU A 175 8.14 -3.81 13.50
N GLU A 176 7.38 -2.93 12.84
CA GLU A 176 5.96 -3.19 12.54
C GLU A 176 5.78 -4.46 11.68
N MET A 177 6.66 -4.66 10.69
CA MET A 177 6.64 -5.88 9.88
C MET A 177 7.11 -7.12 10.64
N HIS A 178 8.09 -6.98 11.55
CA HIS A 178 8.53 -8.05 12.44
C HIS A 178 7.39 -8.50 13.35
N ASP A 179 6.75 -7.56 14.05
CA ASP A 179 5.61 -7.81 14.92
C ASP A 179 4.46 -8.47 14.15
N LEU A 180 4.21 -8.04 12.90
CA LEU A 180 3.20 -8.68 12.04
C LEU A 180 3.51 -10.16 11.79
N ILE A 181 4.77 -10.52 11.50
CA ILE A 181 5.16 -11.93 11.29
C ILE A 181 5.14 -12.72 12.61
N ILE A 182 5.62 -12.13 13.71
CA ILE A 182 5.62 -12.79 15.01
C ILE A 182 4.18 -13.10 15.46
N ASN A 183 3.29 -12.10 15.43
CA ASN A 183 1.94 -12.22 15.98
C ASN A 183 1.00 -13.10 15.15
N TYR A 184 1.24 -13.22 13.83
CA TYR A 184 0.27 -13.85 12.93
C TYR A 184 0.82 -15.02 12.11
N TYR A 185 2.13 -15.31 12.16
CA TYR A 185 2.74 -16.39 11.39
C TYR A 185 3.60 -17.35 12.21
N THR A 186 4.53 -16.84 13.03
CA THR A 186 5.66 -17.62 13.59
C THR A 186 5.19 -18.84 14.40
N ASP A 187 4.36 -18.60 15.41
CA ASP A 187 3.83 -19.63 16.31
C ASP A 187 2.43 -20.11 15.91
N GLY A 188 1.98 -19.75 14.70
CA GLY A 188 0.69 -20.12 14.17
C GLY A 188 0.58 -21.60 13.77
N THR A 189 -0.65 -22.09 13.75
CA THR A 189 -1.02 -23.37 13.14
C THR A 189 -0.74 -23.38 11.63
N ARG A 190 -0.94 -24.55 10.99
CA ARG A 190 -0.86 -24.64 9.53
C ARG A 190 -1.83 -23.67 8.85
N ASP A 191 -3.04 -23.55 9.36
CA ASP A 191 -4.08 -22.69 8.78
C ASP A 191 -3.72 -21.22 8.98
N ASP A 192 -3.13 -20.84 10.11
CA ASP A 192 -2.59 -19.49 10.34
C ASP A 192 -1.53 -19.13 9.29
N LYS A 193 -0.58 -20.03 9.05
CA LYS A 193 0.50 -19.81 8.09
C LYS A 193 0.00 -19.70 6.66
N GLU A 194 -0.99 -20.50 6.28
CA GLU A 194 -1.59 -20.42 4.93
C GLU A 194 -2.46 -19.16 4.78
N ALA A 195 -3.25 -18.80 5.79
CA ALA A 195 -4.01 -17.54 5.81
C ALA A 195 -3.09 -16.32 5.70
N PHE A 196 -1.96 -16.32 6.41
CA PHE A 196 -0.98 -15.24 6.37
C PHE A 196 -0.32 -15.09 4.99
N LYS A 197 0.00 -16.21 4.32
CA LYS A 197 0.48 -16.18 2.93
C LYS A 197 -0.58 -15.66 1.97
N SER A 198 -1.84 -16.06 2.14
CA SER A 198 -2.97 -15.54 1.36
C SER A 198 -3.19 -14.04 1.58
N PHE A 199 -2.94 -13.55 2.80
CA PHE A 199 -3.01 -12.12 3.10
C PHE A 199 -1.94 -11.32 2.31
N PHE A 200 -0.69 -11.79 2.27
CA PHE A 200 0.34 -11.14 1.46
C PHE A 200 0.14 -11.29 -0.05
N ASP A 201 -0.51 -12.37 -0.50
CA ASP A 201 -0.96 -12.50 -1.88
C ASP A 201 -1.94 -11.38 -2.25
N ALA A 202 -2.91 -11.11 -1.36
CA ALA A 202 -3.86 -10.02 -1.53
C ALA A 202 -3.18 -8.64 -1.53
N GLU A 203 -2.23 -8.39 -0.64
CA GLU A 203 -1.41 -7.17 -0.68
C GLU A 203 -0.62 -7.05 -1.99
N GLY A 204 -0.10 -8.16 -2.51
CA GLY A 204 0.53 -8.22 -3.82
C GLY A 204 -0.43 -7.85 -4.97
N LEU A 205 -1.68 -8.33 -4.92
CA LEU A 205 -2.72 -7.97 -5.88
C LEU A 205 -3.08 -6.48 -5.81
N ILE A 206 -3.15 -5.90 -4.59
CA ILE A 206 -3.35 -4.46 -4.40
C ILE A 206 -2.21 -3.68 -5.05
N ARG A 207 -0.96 -4.10 -4.87
CA ARG A 207 0.22 -3.50 -5.53
C ARG A 207 0.16 -3.58 -7.05
N GLN A 208 -0.38 -4.65 -7.61
CA GLN A 208 -0.59 -4.81 -9.04
C GLN A 208 -1.78 -3.98 -9.57
N HIS A 209 -2.56 -3.35 -8.69
CA HIS A 209 -3.85 -2.71 -8.95
C HIS A 209 -4.95 -3.67 -9.42
N LYS A 210 -4.82 -4.96 -9.07
CA LYS A 210 -5.83 -6.01 -9.28
C LYS A 210 -6.81 -6.03 -8.11
N ILE A 211 -7.55 -4.93 -7.98
CA ILE A 211 -8.36 -4.65 -6.79
C ILE A 211 -9.54 -5.62 -6.63
N PRO A 212 -10.32 -5.96 -7.68
CA PRO A 212 -11.38 -6.96 -7.55
C PRO A 212 -10.85 -8.32 -7.06
N GLU A 213 -9.69 -8.74 -7.57
CA GLU A 213 -9.03 -9.98 -7.17
C GLU A 213 -8.52 -9.89 -5.73
N ALA A 214 -7.96 -8.76 -5.31
CA ALA A 214 -7.55 -8.54 -3.94
C ALA A 214 -8.74 -8.60 -2.96
N ILE A 215 -9.85 -7.95 -3.28
CA ILE A 215 -11.10 -8.00 -2.50
C ILE A 215 -11.59 -9.44 -2.39
N SER A 216 -11.60 -10.19 -3.49
CA SER A 216 -11.97 -11.61 -3.48
C SER A 216 -11.04 -12.42 -2.57
N SER A 217 -9.71 -12.21 -2.69
CA SER A 217 -8.71 -12.92 -1.90
C SER A 217 -8.83 -12.63 -0.40
N LEU A 218 -9.08 -11.37 -0.01
CA LEU A 218 -9.28 -11.01 1.40
C LEU A 218 -10.57 -11.62 1.99
N ASN A 219 -11.64 -11.68 1.19
CA ASN A 219 -12.88 -12.36 1.58
C ASN A 219 -12.70 -13.88 1.71
N GLU A 220 -11.88 -14.50 0.86
CA GLU A 220 -11.62 -15.93 0.96
C GLU A 220 -10.89 -16.31 2.26
N ILE A 221 -10.04 -15.42 2.80
CA ILE A 221 -9.35 -15.65 4.08
C ILE A 221 -10.36 -15.84 5.22
N SER A 222 -11.36 -14.95 5.34
CA SER A 222 -12.38 -15.07 6.39
C SER A 222 -13.30 -16.27 6.20
N ASN A 223 -13.57 -16.68 4.96
CA ASN A 223 -14.40 -17.84 4.66
C ASN A 223 -13.67 -19.17 4.91
N ARG A 224 -12.38 -19.25 4.57
CA ARG A 224 -11.60 -20.49 4.61
C ARG A 224 -10.88 -20.69 5.93
N TYR A 225 -10.45 -19.59 6.55
CA TYR A 225 -9.67 -19.59 7.78
C TYR A 225 -10.28 -18.62 8.81
N PRO A 226 -11.57 -18.78 9.18
CA PRO A 226 -12.26 -17.85 10.06
C PRO A 226 -11.55 -17.64 11.41
N ASP A 227 -10.93 -18.69 11.94
CA ASP A 227 -10.25 -18.69 13.24
C ASP A 227 -8.74 -18.38 13.15
N ALA A 228 -8.22 -18.12 11.94
CA ALA A 228 -6.79 -17.81 11.80
C ALA A 228 -6.44 -16.45 12.40
N LEU A 229 -5.25 -16.37 13.00
CA LEU A 229 -4.77 -15.18 13.72
C LEU A 229 -4.82 -13.90 12.86
N ILE A 230 -4.49 -14.01 11.56
CA ILE A 230 -4.47 -12.86 10.64
C ILE A 230 -5.87 -12.40 10.20
N THR A 231 -6.91 -13.22 10.38
CA THR A 231 -8.24 -12.99 9.81
C THR A 231 -8.90 -11.68 10.26
N PRO A 232 -8.85 -11.30 11.56
CA PRO A 232 -9.32 -9.98 11.97
C PRO A 232 -8.61 -8.82 11.28
N LEU A 233 -7.28 -8.90 11.09
CA LEU A 233 -6.50 -7.87 10.41
C LEU A 233 -6.79 -7.84 8.90
N SER A 234 -6.93 -9.00 8.27
CA SER A 234 -7.37 -9.13 6.87
C SER A 234 -8.76 -8.52 6.65
N THR A 235 -9.67 -8.72 7.61
CA THR A 235 -11.02 -8.15 7.58
C THR A 235 -10.99 -6.62 7.70
N LEU A 236 -10.14 -6.09 8.59
CA LEU A 236 -9.90 -4.64 8.68
C LEU A 236 -9.34 -4.09 7.37
N ARG A 237 -8.38 -4.78 6.76
CA ARG A 237 -7.80 -4.38 5.47
C ARG A 237 -8.85 -4.33 4.37
N LEU A 238 -9.70 -5.35 4.30
CA LEU A 238 -10.83 -5.40 3.36
C LEU A 238 -11.78 -4.21 3.56
N ALA A 239 -12.17 -3.91 4.81
CA ALA A 239 -13.05 -2.78 5.10
C ALA A 239 -12.44 -1.45 4.63
N ILE A 240 -11.16 -1.20 4.93
CA ILE A 240 -10.45 0.02 4.49
C ILE A 240 -10.41 0.09 2.95
N LEU A 241 -10.09 -1.02 2.29
CA LEU A 241 -10.05 -1.07 0.82
C LEU A 241 -11.43 -0.79 0.21
N LEU A 242 -12.51 -1.31 0.79
CA LEU A 242 -13.88 -1.02 0.34
C LEU A 242 -14.23 0.47 0.51
N VAL A 243 -13.81 1.12 1.62
CA VAL A 243 -13.95 2.57 1.77
C VAL A 243 -13.21 3.29 0.66
N GLU A 244 -11.95 2.93 0.41
CA GLU A 244 -11.15 3.54 -0.65
C GLU A 244 -11.82 3.43 -2.01
N PHE A 245 -12.58 2.37 -2.28
CA PHE A 245 -13.35 2.18 -3.52
C PHE A 245 -14.81 2.66 -3.48
N ASN A 246 -15.17 3.44 -2.46
CA ASN A 246 -16.49 4.02 -2.28
C ASN A 246 -17.63 2.98 -2.09
N GLU A 247 -17.29 1.76 -1.66
CA GLU A 247 -18.27 0.70 -1.33
C GLU A 247 -18.67 0.79 0.15
N TYR A 248 -19.18 1.94 0.57
CA TYR A 248 -19.33 2.32 1.98
C TYR A 248 -20.23 1.39 2.79
N GLU A 249 -21.36 0.94 2.24
CA GLU A 249 -22.29 0.05 2.94
C GLU A 249 -21.67 -1.33 3.19
N LYS A 250 -20.89 -1.84 2.23
CA LYS A 250 -20.13 -3.10 2.40
C LYS A 250 -18.96 -2.90 3.36
N ALA A 251 -18.26 -1.78 3.27
CA ALA A 251 -17.17 -1.46 4.19
C ALA A 251 -17.68 -1.42 5.63
N LEU A 252 -18.85 -0.80 5.86
CA LEU A 252 -19.50 -0.75 7.16
C LEU A 252 -19.86 -2.14 7.68
N SER A 253 -20.49 -2.97 6.83
CA SER A 253 -20.88 -4.32 7.25
C SER A 253 -19.67 -5.18 7.61
N VAL A 254 -18.58 -5.09 6.84
CA VAL A 254 -17.31 -5.79 7.10
C VAL A 254 -16.61 -5.23 8.35
N ALA A 255 -16.56 -3.92 8.54
CA ALA A 255 -15.92 -3.32 9.72
C ALA A 255 -16.58 -3.77 11.04
N LEU A 256 -17.91 -3.93 11.02
CA LEU A 256 -18.70 -4.36 12.17
C LEU A 256 -18.59 -5.85 12.51
N THR A 257 -18.00 -6.69 11.65
CA THR A 257 -17.73 -8.10 12.00
C THR A 257 -16.47 -8.28 12.84
N ILE A 258 -15.65 -7.24 12.98
CA ILE A 258 -14.39 -7.27 13.73
C ILE A 258 -14.70 -7.18 15.23
N GLU A 259 -14.87 -8.34 15.85
CA GLU A 259 -15.10 -8.47 17.30
C GLU A 259 -13.83 -8.90 18.06
N ASP A 260 -12.70 -9.08 17.36
CA ASP A 260 -11.41 -9.38 17.98
C ASP A 260 -10.98 -8.27 18.96
N PRO A 261 -10.68 -8.58 20.24
CA PRO A 261 -10.39 -7.57 21.25
C PRO A 261 -9.24 -6.62 20.90
N THR A 262 -8.28 -7.04 20.09
CA THR A 262 -7.09 -6.23 19.73
C THR A 262 -7.35 -5.27 18.57
N LEU A 263 -8.41 -5.49 17.78
CA LEU A 263 -8.75 -4.68 16.60
C LEU A 263 -10.18 -4.13 16.61
N LYS A 264 -11.01 -4.52 17.58
CA LYS A 264 -12.40 -4.09 17.71
C LYS A 264 -12.55 -2.57 17.77
N ASP A 265 -11.63 -1.90 18.44
CA ASP A 265 -11.58 -0.44 18.50
C ASP A 265 -11.45 0.19 17.10
N LYS A 266 -10.57 -0.37 16.25
CA LYS A 266 -10.38 0.05 14.86
C LYS A 266 -11.61 -0.29 14.01
N GLY A 267 -12.20 -1.46 14.16
CA GLY A 267 -13.43 -1.83 13.46
C GLY A 267 -14.57 -0.86 13.74
N LEU A 268 -14.82 -0.55 15.01
CA LEU A 268 -15.84 0.41 15.44
C LEU A 268 -15.51 1.85 15.03
N ALA A 269 -14.24 2.26 15.11
CA ALA A 269 -13.83 3.61 14.72
C ALA A 269 -14.04 3.83 13.23
N LEU A 270 -13.66 2.84 12.41
CA LEU A 270 -13.90 2.86 10.97
C LEU A 270 -15.39 2.89 10.65
N ALA A 271 -16.21 2.05 11.32
CA ALA A 271 -17.66 2.04 11.15
C ALA A 271 -18.30 3.40 11.48
N GLY A 272 -17.90 4.01 12.61
CA GLY A 272 -18.37 5.34 13.00
C GLY A 272 -17.98 6.41 11.98
N GLU A 273 -16.75 6.34 11.47
CA GLU A 273 -16.25 7.27 10.46
C GLU A 273 -16.96 7.13 9.11
N ILE A 274 -17.28 5.89 8.70
CA ILE A 274 -18.08 5.59 7.52
C ILE A 274 -19.46 6.25 7.62
N GLU A 275 -20.16 5.98 8.73
CA GLU A 275 -21.50 6.52 8.99
C GLU A 275 -21.49 8.05 9.04
N GLU A 276 -20.51 8.66 9.71
CA GLU A 276 -20.40 10.11 9.85
C GLU A 276 -20.11 10.80 8.53
N ARG A 277 -19.03 10.40 7.84
CA ARG A 277 -18.42 11.21 6.79
C ARG A 277 -18.88 10.86 5.39
N PHE A 278 -19.34 9.62 5.19
CA PHE A 278 -19.67 9.12 3.86
C PHE A 278 -21.15 8.80 3.70
N LEU A 279 -21.81 8.28 4.75
CA LEU A 279 -23.26 8.02 4.73
C LEU A 279 -24.10 9.16 5.33
N GLY A 280 -23.50 10.06 6.11
CA GLY A 280 -24.20 11.21 6.71
C GLY A 280 -25.10 10.86 7.90
N ASN A 281 -24.94 9.68 8.50
CA ASN A 281 -25.74 9.16 9.59
C ASN A 281 -25.08 9.43 10.95
N THR A 282 -25.11 10.67 11.40
CA THR A 282 -24.49 11.10 12.68
C THR A 282 -24.97 10.29 13.89
N GLU A 283 -26.24 9.87 13.92
CA GLU A 283 -26.79 9.09 15.03
C GLU A 283 -26.10 7.71 15.15
N ASN A 284 -25.95 6.99 14.04
CA ASN A 284 -25.27 5.69 14.03
C ASN A 284 -23.76 5.85 14.29
N ALA A 285 -23.15 6.89 13.73
CA ALA A 285 -21.75 7.21 14.03
C ALA A 285 -21.52 7.35 15.54
N LEU A 286 -22.36 8.13 16.23
CA LEU A 286 -22.29 8.29 17.69
C LEU A 286 -22.48 6.96 18.43
N LYS A 287 -23.40 6.08 17.99
CA LYS A 287 -23.57 4.75 18.59
C LYS A 287 -22.26 3.95 18.53
N HIS A 288 -21.60 3.90 17.37
CA HIS A 288 -20.32 3.19 17.22
C HIS A 288 -19.20 3.82 18.07
N TYR A 289 -19.11 5.14 18.09
CA TYR A 289 -18.10 5.84 18.90
C TYR A 289 -18.30 5.61 20.40
N TYR A 290 -19.53 5.61 20.91
CA TYR A 290 -19.79 5.30 22.32
C TYR A 290 -19.44 3.85 22.68
N ARG A 291 -19.65 2.90 21.77
CA ARG A 291 -19.23 1.50 21.98
C ARG A 291 -17.73 1.39 22.22
N ILE A 292 -16.90 2.19 21.56
CA ILE A 292 -15.45 2.19 21.79
C ILE A 292 -15.14 2.65 23.21
N LEU A 293 -15.83 3.68 23.71
CA LEU A 293 -15.62 4.19 25.05
C LEU A 293 -16.03 3.19 26.15
N SER A 294 -17.00 2.32 25.87
CA SER A 294 -17.49 1.33 26.84
C SER A 294 -16.86 -0.05 26.70
N GLU A 295 -16.46 -0.46 25.49
CA GLU A 295 -16.00 -1.82 25.19
C GLU A 295 -14.49 -1.90 24.98
N CYS A 296 -13.79 -0.78 24.74
CA CYS A 296 -12.37 -0.74 24.36
C CYS A 296 -11.55 0.21 25.27
N GLU A 297 -11.64 0.04 26.59
CA GLU A 297 -11.09 0.97 27.59
C GLU A 297 -9.57 1.22 27.52
N SER A 298 -8.81 0.31 26.92
CA SER A 298 -7.35 0.44 26.73
C SER A 298 -6.96 1.02 25.36
N SER A 299 -7.93 1.37 24.51
CA SER A 299 -7.65 1.83 23.15
C SER A 299 -6.99 3.21 23.12
N LEU A 300 -5.99 3.34 22.25
CA LEU A 300 -5.37 4.63 21.93
C LEU A 300 -6.32 5.59 21.19
N LEU A 301 -7.47 5.10 20.70
CA LEU A 301 -8.47 5.89 19.99
C LEU A 301 -9.46 6.61 20.92
N ILE A 302 -9.46 6.32 22.23
CA ILE A 302 -10.43 6.89 23.18
C ILE A 302 -10.46 8.41 23.14
N GLU A 303 -9.31 9.07 23.29
CA GLU A 303 -9.26 10.53 23.36
C GLU A 303 -9.59 11.20 22.01
N PRO A 304 -9.04 10.77 20.86
CA PRO A 304 -9.48 11.24 19.54
C PRO A 304 -11.00 11.14 19.34
N ILE A 305 -11.60 10.02 19.76
CA ILE A 305 -13.03 9.76 19.57
C ILE A 305 -13.88 10.60 20.54
N ARG A 306 -13.47 10.76 21.80
CA ARG A 306 -14.14 11.69 22.75
C ARG A 306 -14.17 13.11 22.21
N LEU A 307 -13.08 13.57 21.62
CA LEU A 307 -13.02 14.89 20.99
C LEU A 307 -13.96 14.98 19.79
N ASN A 308 -14.06 13.93 18.97
CA ASN A 308 -14.97 13.91 17.82
C ASN A 308 -16.44 13.91 18.24
N ILE A 309 -16.83 13.07 19.21
CA ILE A 309 -18.18 13.05 19.78
C ILE A 309 -18.60 14.46 20.22
N ARG A 310 -17.74 15.16 20.97
CA ARG A 310 -18.03 16.54 21.44
C ARG A 310 -18.26 17.52 20.28
N LYS A 311 -17.56 17.36 19.15
CA LYS A 311 -17.76 18.19 17.96
C LYS A 311 -19.11 17.89 17.30
N LEU A 312 -19.45 16.60 17.17
CA LEU A 312 -20.70 16.16 16.56
C LEU A 312 -21.93 16.57 17.38
N SER A 313 -21.89 16.38 18.70
CA SER A 313 -23.01 16.77 19.58
C SER A 313 -23.29 18.28 19.51
N LYS A 314 -22.25 19.12 19.47
CA LYS A 314 -22.42 20.58 19.33
C LYS A 314 -23.03 21.00 18.00
N ARG A 315 -22.76 20.27 16.91
CA ARG A 315 -23.34 20.55 15.58
C ARG A 315 -24.81 20.16 15.48
N ASN A 316 -25.25 19.19 16.29
CA ASN A 316 -26.64 18.73 16.31
C ASN A 316 -27.55 19.65 17.17
N GLU A 317 -26.97 20.47 18.05
CA GLU A 317 -27.69 21.41 18.92
C GLU A 317 -27.92 22.80 18.28
N SER A 318 -27.31 23.07 17.12
CA SER A 318 -27.35 24.34 16.38
C SER A 318 -28.18 24.25 15.10
#